data_AF-A0A959LKX4-F1
#
_entry.id   AF-A0A959LKX4-F1
#
_cell.length_a   1.000
_cell.length_b   1.000
_cell.length_c   1.000
_cell.angle_alpha   90.00
_cell.angle_beta   90.00
_cell.angle_gamma   90.00
#
_symmetry.space_group_name_H-M   'P 1'
#
loop_
_entity.id
_entity.type
_entity.pdbx_description
1 polymer ?
#
loop_
_entity_poly.entity_id
_entity_poly.type
_entity_poly.pdbx_seq_one_letter_code
_entity_poly.pdbx_strand_id
1 'polypeptide(L)'
;GSIVVGIANKDRKRDFTYPSRRAKDREMLPTSGGSAKFIRYIEKEVQPFIKEKYAANDEATLIGQSLGGLLATEILFTRPMMFDKYVIISPSLWWDDGGLLNRNPAILKEDYKLPTAVYIGVGKEGSVDGSKEHIMERDAQKLAEKVSSTRSKKIKIYFDYLPDENHATVGHQAVFNAFRLLYPAKKK
;
A
#
# COMPACT_ATOMS: atom_id res chain seq x y z
N GLY A 1 -21.19 5.41 9.08
CA GLY A 1 -20.06 6.11 9.74
C GLY A 1 -18.84 5.25 9.62
N SER A 2 -17.65 5.82 9.83
CA SER A 2 -16.38 5.09 9.77
C SER A 2 -15.56 5.40 11.01
N ILE A 3 -14.71 4.46 11.43
CA ILE A 3 -13.71 4.66 12.48
C ILE A 3 -12.37 4.89 11.77
N VAL A 4 -11.68 5.98 12.11
CA VAL A 4 -10.34 6.28 11.58
C VAL A 4 -9.32 5.98 12.65
N VAL A 5 -8.36 5.11 12.34
CA VAL A 5 -7.30 4.69 13.26
C VAL A 5 -5.95 5.11 12.68
N GLY A 6 -5.28 6.05 13.35
CA GLY A 6 -3.90 6.39 13.05
C GLY A 6 -2.93 5.50 13.82
N ILE A 7 -2.06 4.78 13.11
CA ILE A 7 -1.04 3.95 13.75
C ILE A 7 0.26 4.75 13.83
N ALA A 8 0.58 5.26 15.02
CA ALA A 8 1.82 6.01 15.23
C ALA A 8 3.03 5.07 15.33
N ASN A 9 4.11 5.37 14.60
CA ASN A 9 5.35 4.60 14.66
C ASN A 9 6.40 5.30 15.53
N LYS A 10 7.10 4.50 16.34
CA LYS A 10 8.35 4.95 16.97
C LYS A 10 9.51 4.97 15.97
N ASP A 11 9.54 4.00 15.07
CA ASP A 11 10.52 3.93 13.98
C ASP A 11 9.86 3.44 12.69
N ARG A 12 9.39 4.39 11.88
CA ARG A 12 8.74 4.09 10.60
C ARG A 12 9.68 3.41 9.60
N LYS A 13 11.00 3.65 9.66
CA LYS A 13 11.95 3.06 8.71
C LYS A 13 12.01 1.56 8.94
N ARG A 14 12.13 1.16 10.21
CA ARG A 14 12.05 -0.24 10.62
C ARG A 14 10.70 -0.86 10.29
N ASP A 15 9.62 -0.21 10.72
CA ASP A 15 8.29 -0.82 10.70
C ASP A 15 7.69 -0.92 9.28
N PHE A 16 8.10 -0.07 8.34
CA PHE A 16 7.51 0.00 7.00
C PHE A 16 8.38 -0.61 5.88
N THR A 17 9.54 -1.17 6.22
CA THR A 17 10.43 -1.80 5.24
C THR A 17 10.72 -3.25 5.59
N TYR A 18 10.69 -4.11 4.58
CA TYR A 18 11.26 -5.46 4.67
C TYR A 18 12.78 -5.40 4.45
N PRO A 19 13.54 -6.43 4.87
CA PRO A 19 14.99 -6.42 4.71
C PRO A 19 15.42 -6.23 3.25
N SER A 20 16.30 -5.25 2.99
CA SER A 20 16.88 -5.03 1.66
C SER A 20 18.22 -5.75 1.50
N ARG A 21 18.45 -6.31 0.31
CA ARG A 21 19.70 -6.93 -0.11
C ARG A 21 20.73 -5.89 -0.55
N ARG A 22 20.32 -4.66 -0.91
CA ARG A 22 21.21 -3.58 -1.32
C ARG A 22 21.87 -2.90 -0.11
N ALA A 23 23.19 -2.75 -0.15
CA ALA A 23 23.94 -2.04 0.90
C ALA A 23 23.51 -0.57 1.01
N LYS A 24 23.35 0.11 -0.14
CA LYS A 24 22.89 1.51 -0.20
C LYS A 24 21.55 1.75 0.51
N ASP A 25 20.62 0.81 0.41
CA ASP A 25 19.32 0.89 1.09
C ASP A 25 19.49 0.81 2.61
N ARG A 26 20.35 -0.09 3.08
CA ARG A 26 20.67 -0.24 4.50
C ARG A 26 21.48 0.95 5.03
N GLU A 27 22.30 1.59 4.23
CA GLU A 27 22.98 2.84 4.60
C GLU A 27 21.99 4.00 4.69
N MET A 28 21.05 4.10 3.72
CA MET A 28 20.03 5.14 3.69
C MET A 28 19.02 4.99 4.85
N LEU A 29 18.57 3.77 5.13
CA LEU A 29 17.64 3.43 6.21
C LEU A 29 18.26 2.35 7.14
N PRO A 30 19.16 2.72 8.07
CA PRO A 30 19.91 1.76 8.92
C PRO A 30 19.06 0.87 9.81
N THR A 31 17.88 1.34 10.21
CA THR A 31 16.97 0.59 11.09
C THR A 31 15.95 -0.27 10.32
N SER A 32 16.03 -0.34 9.00
CA SER A 32 15.09 -1.05 8.12
C SER A 32 14.95 -2.55 8.42
N GLY A 33 13.88 -3.17 7.89
CA GLY A 33 13.72 -4.62 7.85
C GLY A 33 12.79 -5.24 8.89
N GLY A 34 11.98 -4.43 9.58
CA GLY A 34 11.07 -4.88 10.63
C GLY A 34 9.61 -5.06 10.20
N SER A 35 9.26 -4.87 8.93
CA SER A 35 7.86 -4.86 8.48
C SER A 35 7.09 -6.12 8.86
N ALA A 36 7.68 -7.32 8.76
CA ALA A 36 7.01 -8.57 9.12
C ALA A 36 6.51 -8.59 10.59
N LYS A 37 7.25 -7.98 11.53
CA LYS A 37 6.82 -7.86 12.93
C LYS A 37 5.68 -6.85 13.06
N PHE A 38 5.76 -5.74 12.33
CA PHE A 38 4.74 -4.69 12.35
C PHE A 38 3.42 -5.14 11.70
N ILE A 39 3.47 -5.86 10.58
CA ILE A 39 2.29 -6.46 9.94
C ILE A 39 1.60 -7.43 10.91
N ARG A 40 2.38 -8.26 11.63
CA ARG A 40 1.83 -9.18 12.64
C ARG A 40 1.18 -8.42 13.80
N TYR A 41 1.79 -7.34 14.27
CA TYR A 41 1.21 -6.47 15.30
C TYR A 41 -0.15 -5.90 14.84
N ILE A 42 -0.24 -5.40 13.60
CA ILE A 42 -1.51 -4.92 13.03
C ILE A 42 -2.56 -6.03 13.03
N GLU A 43 -2.21 -7.21 12.52
CA GLU A 43 -3.14 -8.32 12.36
C GLU A 43 -3.62 -8.92 13.68
N LYS A 44 -2.71 -9.07 14.65
CA LYS A 44 -2.96 -9.85 15.87
C LYS A 44 -3.31 -9.01 17.09
N GLU A 45 -3.03 -7.71 17.06
CA GLU A 45 -3.25 -6.83 18.20
C GLU A 45 -4.17 -5.66 17.83
N VAL A 46 -3.80 -4.87 16.80
CA VAL A 46 -4.55 -3.64 16.45
C VAL A 46 -5.95 -3.96 15.94
N GLN A 47 -6.08 -4.80 14.92
CA GLN A 47 -7.40 -5.11 14.34
C GLN A 47 -8.35 -5.76 15.36
N PRO A 48 -7.93 -6.78 16.14
CA PRO A 48 -8.78 -7.36 17.19
C PRO A 48 -9.20 -6.33 18.24
N PHE A 49 -8.28 -5.49 18.72
CA PHE A 49 -8.58 -4.46 19.71
C PHE A 49 -9.65 -3.47 19.21
N ILE A 50 -9.55 -3.02 17.95
CA ILE A 50 -10.53 -2.09 17.38
C ILE A 50 -11.91 -2.74 17.24
N LYS A 51 -11.97 -4.00 16.76
CA LYS A 51 -13.22 -4.75 16.62
C LYS A 51 -13.92 -4.93 17.97
N GLU A 52 -13.18 -5.34 18.99
CA GLU A 52 -13.71 -5.56 20.34
C GLU A 52 -14.16 -4.24 21.00
N LYS A 53 -13.35 -3.18 20.90
CA LYS A 53 -13.57 -1.95 21.67
C LYS A 53 -14.62 -1.01 21.06
N TYR A 54 -14.74 -0.98 19.72
CA TYR A 54 -15.52 0.04 19.02
C TYR A 54 -16.66 -0.52 18.17
N ALA A 55 -16.98 -1.82 18.29
CA ALA A 55 -18.01 -2.50 17.50
C ALA A 55 -17.85 -2.28 15.98
N ALA A 56 -16.59 -2.25 15.52
CA ALA A 56 -16.28 -2.12 14.10
C ALA A 56 -16.78 -3.37 13.34
N ASN A 57 -17.28 -3.17 12.12
CA ASN A 57 -17.59 -4.29 11.25
C ASN A 57 -16.30 -4.92 10.69
N ASP A 58 -16.44 -5.95 9.87
CA ASP A 58 -15.29 -6.64 9.27
C ASP A 58 -14.65 -5.88 8.10
N GLU A 59 -15.26 -4.78 7.65
CA GLU A 59 -14.75 -4.03 6.50
C GLU A 59 -13.58 -3.13 6.90
N ALA A 60 -12.41 -3.36 6.31
CA ALA A 60 -11.20 -2.61 6.64
C ALA A 60 -10.53 -2.03 5.38
N THR A 61 -10.15 -0.75 5.47
CA THR A 61 -9.33 -0.06 4.45
C THR A 61 -7.95 0.26 5.04
N LEU A 62 -6.90 -0.13 4.32
CA LEU A 62 -5.53 0.30 4.60
C LEU A 62 -5.16 1.47 3.70
N ILE A 63 -4.67 2.57 4.28
CA ILE A 63 -4.15 3.73 3.56
C ILE A 63 -2.67 3.90 3.90
N GLY A 64 -1.81 3.97 2.90
CA GLY A 64 -0.37 4.14 3.09
C GLY A 64 0.25 5.00 2.01
N GLN A 65 1.09 5.96 2.43
CA GLN A 65 1.83 6.86 1.54
C GLN A 65 3.35 6.65 1.69
N SER A 66 4.12 6.75 0.60
CA SER A 66 5.60 6.60 0.63
C SER A 66 6.01 5.22 1.16
N LEU A 67 6.84 5.13 2.22
CA LEU A 67 7.13 3.87 2.91
C LEU A 67 5.86 3.19 3.45
N GLY A 68 4.84 3.95 3.84
CA GLY A 68 3.54 3.38 4.21
C GLY A 68 2.85 2.72 3.01
N GLY A 69 3.03 3.27 1.81
CA GLY A 69 2.56 2.66 0.56
C GLY A 69 3.36 1.41 0.19
N LEU A 70 4.66 1.38 0.49
CA LEU A 70 5.49 0.18 0.40
C LEU A 70 4.97 -0.93 1.33
N LEU A 71 4.71 -0.62 2.60
CA LEU A 71 4.12 -1.56 3.56
C LEU A 71 2.73 -2.05 3.11
N ALA A 72 1.87 -1.13 2.64
CA ALA A 72 0.55 -1.50 2.15
C ALA A 72 0.63 -2.45 0.95
N THR A 73 1.61 -2.24 0.07
CA THR A 73 1.91 -3.15 -1.04
C THR A 73 2.42 -4.50 -0.54
N GLU A 74 3.30 -4.53 0.47
CA GLU A 74 3.79 -5.78 1.07
C GLU A 74 2.63 -6.59 1.69
N ILE A 75 1.72 -5.94 2.41
CA ILE A 75 0.52 -6.58 2.98
C ILE A 75 -0.36 -7.12 1.86
N LEU A 76 -0.64 -6.33 0.81
CA LEU A 76 -1.38 -6.80 -0.37
C LEU A 76 -0.74 -8.04 -1.01
N PHE A 77 0.59 -8.10 -1.04
CA PHE A 77 1.35 -9.16 -1.72
C PHE A 77 1.47 -10.43 -0.87
N THR A 78 1.39 -10.32 0.45
CA THR A 78 1.69 -11.44 1.37
C THR A 78 0.47 -11.89 2.16
N ARG A 79 -0.39 -10.95 2.58
CA ARG A 79 -1.59 -11.18 3.41
C ARG A 79 -2.77 -10.33 2.91
N PRO A 80 -3.19 -10.47 1.63
CA PRO A 80 -4.24 -9.63 1.04
C PRO A 80 -5.58 -9.70 1.76
N MET A 81 -5.84 -10.74 2.54
CA MET A 81 -7.08 -10.93 3.32
C MET A 81 -7.16 -10.05 4.57
N MET A 82 -6.09 -9.35 4.96
CA MET A 82 -6.10 -8.46 6.14
C MET A 82 -6.99 -7.23 5.95
N PHE A 83 -7.22 -6.80 4.72
CA PHE A 83 -8.02 -5.62 4.38
C PHE A 83 -8.81 -5.87 3.10
N ASP A 84 -10.02 -5.33 3.02
CA ASP A 84 -10.87 -5.39 1.83
C ASP A 84 -10.46 -4.35 0.79
N LYS A 85 -9.86 -3.24 1.27
CA LYS A 85 -9.50 -2.12 0.42
C LYS A 85 -8.10 -1.61 0.74
N TYR A 86 -7.37 -1.25 -0.30
CA TYR A 86 -6.02 -0.72 -0.21
C TYR A 86 -5.96 0.61 -0.96
N VAL A 87 -5.51 1.66 -0.28
CA VAL A 87 -5.21 2.98 -0.85
C VAL A 87 -3.71 3.17 -0.75
N ILE A 88 -3.02 2.87 -1.84
CA ILE A 88 -1.56 2.85 -1.94
C ILE A 88 -1.13 4.12 -2.67
N ILE A 89 -0.45 5.02 -1.98
CA ILE A 89 -0.13 6.36 -2.50
C ILE A 89 1.38 6.51 -2.60
N SER A 90 1.89 6.86 -3.77
CA SER A 90 3.32 7.05 -4.06
C SER A 90 4.20 6.00 -3.36
N PRO A 91 3.94 4.70 -3.57
CA PRO A 91 4.60 3.64 -2.80
C PRO A 91 6.08 3.57 -3.14
N SER A 92 6.97 3.60 -2.13
CA SER A 92 8.44 3.56 -2.28
C SER A 92 8.99 2.23 -2.84
N LEU A 93 8.52 1.81 -4.02
CA LEU A 93 8.79 0.52 -4.65
C LEU A 93 10.23 0.40 -5.15
N TRP A 94 10.99 1.49 -5.21
CA TRP A 94 12.43 1.50 -5.45
C TRP A 94 13.21 0.67 -4.40
N TRP A 95 12.63 0.45 -3.23
CA TRP A 95 13.23 -0.30 -2.14
C TRP A 95 13.60 -1.73 -2.53
N ASP A 96 14.81 -2.18 -2.17
CA ASP A 96 15.36 -3.49 -2.52
C ASP A 96 15.32 -3.78 -4.03
N ASP A 97 15.63 -2.76 -4.83
CA ASP A 97 15.72 -2.85 -6.29
C ASP A 97 14.41 -3.28 -6.97
N GLY A 98 13.29 -2.65 -6.59
CA GLY A 98 12.00 -3.11 -7.08
C GLY A 98 11.59 -4.46 -6.48
N GLY A 99 12.06 -4.77 -5.27
CA GLY A 99 11.92 -6.11 -4.68
C GLY A 99 10.47 -6.62 -4.66
N LEU A 100 9.48 -5.75 -4.38
CA LEU A 100 8.07 -6.13 -4.50
C LEU A 100 7.60 -6.26 -5.95
N LEU A 101 8.03 -5.38 -6.86
CA LEU A 101 7.70 -5.49 -8.29
C LEU A 101 8.19 -6.79 -8.91
N ASN A 102 9.24 -7.40 -8.35
CA ASN A 102 9.78 -8.67 -8.79
C ASN A 102 9.10 -9.90 -8.14
N ARG A 103 8.16 -9.70 -7.20
CA ARG A 103 7.44 -10.79 -6.53
C ARG A 103 6.11 -11.12 -7.23
N ASN A 104 5.65 -12.35 -7.02
CA ASN A 104 4.31 -12.80 -7.37
C ASN A 104 3.37 -12.54 -6.18
N PRO A 105 2.41 -11.62 -6.30
CA PRO A 105 1.55 -11.25 -5.19
C PRO A 105 0.49 -12.33 -4.91
N ALA A 106 0.21 -12.57 -3.63
CA ALA A 106 -0.80 -13.53 -3.19
C ALA A 106 -2.21 -13.21 -3.71
N ILE A 107 -2.52 -11.93 -3.94
CA ILE A 107 -3.82 -11.51 -4.51
C ILE A 107 -4.06 -12.04 -5.94
N LEU A 108 -3.01 -12.43 -6.67
CA LEU A 108 -3.11 -12.97 -8.03
C LEU A 108 -3.18 -14.51 -8.08
N LYS A 109 -3.06 -15.18 -6.93
CA LYS A 109 -3.15 -16.65 -6.89
C LYS A 109 -4.57 -17.11 -7.19
N GLU A 110 -4.69 -18.28 -7.82
CA GLU A 110 -5.99 -18.83 -8.24
C GLU A 110 -6.94 -19.10 -7.07
N ASP A 111 -6.41 -19.43 -5.89
CA ASP A 111 -7.15 -19.69 -4.66
C ASP A 111 -7.62 -18.43 -3.94
N TYR A 112 -7.17 -17.24 -4.35
CA TYR A 112 -7.66 -15.98 -3.80
C TYR A 112 -9.04 -15.62 -4.35
N LYS A 113 -10.07 -15.70 -3.50
CA LYS A 113 -11.49 -15.54 -3.91
C LYS A 113 -12.22 -14.38 -3.22
N LEU A 114 -11.57 -13.59 -2.39
CA LEU A 114 -12.20 -12.47 -1.69
C LEU A 114 -12.38 -11.26 -2.61
N PRO A 115 -13.45 -10.47 -2.44
CA PRO A 115 -13.54 -9.14 -3.04
C PRO A 115 -12.43 -8.23 -2.49
N THR A 116 -11.75 -7.51 -3.37
CA THR A 116 -10.71 -6.56 -2.99
C THR A 116 -10.73 -5.37 -3.91
N ALA A 117 -10.62 -4.16 -3.36
CA ALA A 117 -10.44 -2.97 -4.15
C ALA A 117 -9.08 -2.32 -3.85
N VAL A 118 -8.31 -2.06 -4.90
CA VAL A 118 -6.98 -1.47 -4.80
C VAL A 118 -6.98 -0.17 -5.57
N TYR A 119 -6.73 0.93 -4.86
CA TYR A 119 -6.46 2.24 -5.44
C TYR A 119 -4.96 2.51 -5.35
N ILE A 120 -4.36 2.90 -6.46
CA ILE A 120 -2.95 3.29 -6.56
C ILE A 120 -2.89 4.72 -7.08
N GLY A 121 -2.48 5.65 -6.23
CA GLY A 121 -2.31 7.06 -6.57
C GLY A 121 -0.84 7.44 -6.59
N VAL A 122 -0.41 8.30 -7.52
CA VAL A 122 0.98 8.80 -7.56
C VAL A 122 1.06 10.19 -8.20
N GLY A 123 1.94 11.05 -7.67
CA GLY A 123 2.24 12.36 -8.25
C GLY A 123 3.36 12.28 -9.29
N LYS A 124 3.75 13.42 -9.87
CA LYS A 124 4.97 13.52 -10.69
C LYS A 124 6.18 13.76 -9.77
N GLU A 125 7.00 12.74 -9.56
CA GLU A 125 7.95 12.73 -8.45
C GLU A 125 9.39 12.41 -8.85
N GLY A 126 9.60 11.58 -9.88
CA GLY A 126 10.95 11.23 -10.31
C GLY A 126 11.62 10.15 -9.45
N SER A 127 12.95 10.17 -9.41
CA SER A 127 13.77 9.18 -8.68
C SER A 127 14.07 9.63 -7.26
N VAL A 128 13.96 8.69 -6.31
CA VAL A 128 14.27 8.95 -4.89
C VAL A 128 15.73 8.63 -4.56
N ASP A 129 16.31 7.57 -5.13
CA ASP A 129 17.68 7.13 -4.84
C ASP A 129 18.70 7.64 -5.89
N GLY A 130 18.25 8.47 -6.83
CA GLY A 130 19.03 8.96 -7.97
C GLY A 130 19.24 7.93 -9.08
N SER A 131 18.64 6.74 -8.98
CA SER A 131 18.66 5.74 -10.06
C SER A 131 17.78 6.18 -11.23
N LYS A 132 18.16 5.77 -12.44
CA LYS A 132 17.30 5.90 -13.63
C LYS A 132 16.30 4.74 -13.76
N GLU A 133 16.53 3.66 -13.02
CA GLU A 133 15.74 2.42 -13.01
C GLU A 133 14.39 2.63 -12.31
N HIS A 134 14.41 3.35 -11.18
CA HIS A 134 13.24 3.55 -10.34
C HIS A 134 12.78 5.00 -10.34
N ILE A 135 11.64 5.20 -10.97
CA ILE A 135 10.91 6.48 -11.04
C ILE A 135 9.55 6.24 -10.40
N MET A 136 9.19 7.06 -9.41
CA MET A 136 8.02 6.87 -8.56
C MET A 136 6.73 6.62 -9.35
N GLU A 137 6.41 7.48 -10.31
CA GLU A 137 5.21 7.33 -11.15
C GLU A 137 5.25 6.09 -12.05
N ARG A 138 6.44 5.70 -12.55
CA ARG A 138 6.59 4.51 -13.39
C ARG A 138 6.46 3.22 -12.57
N ASP A 139 7.02 3.20 -11.38
CA ASP A 139 6.94 2.03 -10.51
C ASP A 139 5.53 1.83 -9.96
N ALA A 140 4.82 2.91 -9.64
CA ALA A 140 3.40 2.85 -9.30
C ALA A 140 2.54 2.34 -10.47
N GLN A 141 2.83 2.78 -11.70
CA GLN A 141 2.19 2.24 -12.91
C GLN A 141 2.46 0.74 -13.08
N LYS A 142 3.72 0.29 -12.95
CA LYS A 142 4.07 -1.14 -13.01
C LYS A 142 3.33 -1.96 -11.95
N LEU A 143 3.16 -1.42 -10.74
CA LEU A 143 2.35 -2.06 -9.70
C LEU A 143 0.89 -2.21 -10.15
N ALA A 144 0.30 -1.16 -10.71
CA ALA A 144 -1.08 -1.20 -11.20
C ALA A 144 -1.25 -2.21 -12.33
N GLU A 145 -0.34 -2.24 -13.30
CA GLU A 145 -0.33 -3.22 -14.39
C GLU A 145 -0.22 -4.65 -13.87
N LYS A 146 0.69 -4.89 -12.90
CA LYS A 146 0.84 -6.20 -12.26
C LYS A 146 -0.42 -6.67 -11.57
N VAL A 147 -1.03 -5.84 -10.72
CA VAL A 147 -2.27 -6.25 -10.00
C VAL A 147 -3.45 -6.37 -10.97
N SER A 148 -3.47 -5.61 -12.05
CA SER A 148 -4.48 -5.69 -13.10
C SER A 148 -4.41 -6.95 -13.96
N SER A 149 -3.31 -7.72 -13.90
CA SER A 149 -3.20 -9.00 -14.61
C SER A 149 -4.05 -10.11 -13.99
N THR A 150 -4.80 -9.83 -12.92
CA THR A 150 -5.72 -10.78 -12.29
C THR A 150 -6.83 -11.21 -13.25
N ARG A 151 -7.20 -12.50 -13.19
CA ARG A 151 -8.39 -13.03 -13.88
C ARG A 151 -9.66 -12.91 -13.04
N SER A 152 -9.54 -12.51 -11.77
CA SER A 152 -10.67 -12.45 -10.85
C SER A 152 -11.47 -11.15 -11.02
N LYS A 153 -12.75 -11.28 -11.39
CA LYS A 153 -13.71 -10.16 -11.43
C LYS A 153 -14.01 -9.56 -10.05
N LYS A 154 -13.57 -10.21 -8.97
CA LYS A 154 -13.77 -9.74 -7.59
C LYS A 154 -12.70 -8.73 -7.16
N ILE A 155 -11.59 -8.65 -7.88
CA ILE A 155 -10.53 -7.68 -7.62
C ILE A 155 -10.75 -6.48 -8.55
N LYS A 156 -10.85 -5.28 -7.96
CA LYS A 156 -10.97 -4.02 -8.69
C LYS A 156 -9.71 -3.21 -8.48
N ILE A 157 -9.13 -2.71 -9.56
CA ILE A 157 -7.92 -1.89 -9.52
C ILE A 157 -8.26 -0.51 -10.11
N TYR A 158 -7.80 0.54 -9.44
CA TYR A 158 -7.86 1.92 -9.90
C TYR A 158 -6.44 2.48 -9.87
N PHE A 159 -5.99 3.04 -10.98
CA PHE A 159 -4.73 3.77 -11.06
C PHE A 159 -5.04 5.24 -11.33
N ASP A 160 -4.43 6.12 -10.54
CA ASP A 160 -4.63 7.56 -10.61
C ASP A 160 -3.28 8.28 -10.62
N TYR A 161 -2.91 8.81 -11.80
CA TYR A 161 -1.72 9.63 -11.95
C TYR A 161 -2.13 11.10 -11.83
N LEU A 162 -1.53 11.80 -10.87
CA LEU A 162 -1.84 13.16 -10.47
C LEU A 162 -0.67 14.08 -10.85
N PRO A 163 -0.54 14.49 -12.14
CA PRO A 163 0.66 15.17 -12.65
C PRO A 163 0.90 16.56 -12.04
N ASP A 164 -0.14 17.19 -11.51
CA ASP A 164 -0.07 18.49 -10.83
C ASP A 164 0.37 18.37 -9.36
N GLU A 165 0.44 17.13 -8.84
CA GLU A 165 0.85 16.82 -7.48
C GLU A 165 2.30 16.31 -7.44
N ASN A 166 2.98 16.56 -6.33
CA ASN A 166 4.29 15.96 -6.01
C ASN A 166 4.19 15.06 -4.76
N HIS A 167 5.30 14.47 -4.34
CA HIS A 167 5.34 13.49 -3.24
C HIS A 167 4.71 14.01 -1.93
N ALA A 168 4.84 15.31 -1.66
CA ALA A 168 4.33 15.95 -0.45
C ALA A 168 2.83 16.29 -0.53
N THR A 169 2.30 16.55 -1.73
CA THR A 169 0.95 17.10 -1.93
C THR A 169 -0.07 16.04 -2.37
N VAL A 170 0.39 15.00 -3.08
CA VAL A 170 -0.43 13.91 -3.64
C VAL A 170 -1.35 13.23 -2.62
N GLY A 171 -0.94 13.15 -1.35
CA GLY A 171 -1.65 12.41 -0.31
C GLY A 171 -3.12 12.81 -0.15
N HIS A 172 -3.41 14.11 -0.04
CA HIS A 172 -4.78 14.59 0.19
C HIS A 172 -5.69 14.33 -1.02
N GLN A 173 -5.22 14.68 -2.21
CA GLN A 173 -5.99 14.51 -3.45
C GLN A 173 -6.24 13.02 -3.75
N ALA A 174 -5.22 12.18 -3.56
CA ALA A 174 -5.34 10.74 -3.77
C ALA A 174 -6.32 10.07 -2.80
N VAL A 175 -6.29 10.42 -1.51
CA VAL A 175 -7.27 9.89 -0.53
C VAL A 175 -8.69 10.32 -0.90
N PHE A 176 -8.88 11.58 -1.29
CA PHE A 176 -10.19 12.08 -1.72
C PHE A 176 -10.73 11.31 -2.93
N ASN A 177 -9.91 11.13 -3.97
CA ASN A 177 -10.27 10.37 -5.17
C ASN A 177 -10.58 8.90 -4.84
N ALA A 178 -9.73 8.27 -4.01
CA ALA A 178 -9.93 6.91 -3.55
C ALA A 178 -11.28 6.73 -2.85
N PHE A 179 -11.66 7.61 -1.93
CA PHE A 179 -12.94 7.50 -1.23
C PHE A 179 -14.14 7.64 -2.17
N ARG A 180 -14.09 8.53 -3.18
CA ARG A 180 -15.17 8.65 -4.17
C ARG A 180 -15.37 7.36 -4.97
N LEU A 181 -14.29 6.65 -5.28
CA LEU A 181 -14.32 5.41 -6.06
C LEU A 181 -14.71 4.19 -5.20
N LEU A 182 -14.16 4.11 -3.99
CA LEU A 182 -14.28 2.96 -3.11
C LEU A 182 -15.58 2.97 -2.28
N TYR A 183 -16.13 4.15 -2.05
CA TYR A 183 -17.34 4.39 -1.27
C TYR A 183 -18.30 5.33 -2.02
N PRO A 184 -18.75 4.94 -3.23
CA PRO A 184 -19.64 5.79 -4.01
C PRO A 184 -20.95 6.02 -3.25
N ALA A 185 -21.47 7.24 -3.31
CA ALA A 185 -22.80 7.53 -2.78
C ALA A 185 -23.83 6.59 -3.43
N LYS A 186 -24.67 5.96 -2.60
CA LYS A 186 -25.79 5.17 -3.13
C LYS A 186 -26.65 6.10 -3.98
N LYS A 187 -26.88 5.74 -5.26
CA LYS A 187 -27.91 6.40 -6.07
C LYS A 187 -29.23 6.22 -5.31
N LYS A 188 -29.85 7.34 -4.93
CA LYS A 188 -31.22 7.35 -4.40
C LYS A 188 -32.20 6.94 -5.47
#